data_AF-A0A4Y9SZJ7-F1
#
_entry.id   AF-A0A4Y9SZJ7-F1
#
_cell.length_a   1.000
_cell.length_b   1.000
_cell.length_c   1.000
_cell.angle_alpha   90.00
_cell.angle_beta   90.00
_cell.angle_gamma   90.00
#
_symmetry.space_group_name_H-M   'P 1'
#
loop_
_entity.id
_entity.type
_entity.pdbx_description
1 polymer ?
#
loop_
_entity_poly.entity_id
_entity_poly.type
_entity_poly.pdbx_seq_one_letter_code
_entity_poly.pdbx_strand_id
1 'polypeptide(L)'
;MSTYDMNDPLLASPFDALRNELAHLDTPPGVEKELMQAFARQFPRKKRWYHMLANKNWAVAGSVASVAIAVMVIVLAPHLRAPGTKPFAGFDDDGAFIALESLERIEQEPAPQVVEAELPRTVLAQLGVPISPENAGGSVKAEMLVSGDGQPLAVRLTAIN
;
A
#
# COMPACT_ATOMS: atom_id res chain seq x y z
N MET A 1 26.93 -2.30 10.73
CA MET A 1 26.34 -3.45 10.02
C MET A 1 25.91 -4.45 11.09
N SER A 2 24.74 -4.24 11.70
CA SER A 2 24.29 -5.03 12.86
C SER A 2 23.30 -6.08 12.40
N THR A 3 23.70 -7.34 12.47
CA THR A 3 22.86 -8.52 12.32
C THR A 3 22.06 -8.69 13.61
N TYR A 4 20.87 -8.10 13.68
CA TYR A 4 19.93 -8.38 14.77
C TYR A 4 19.21 -9.70 14.49
N ASP A 5 19.72 -10.71 15.22
CA ASP A 5 19.09 -11.92 15.72
C ASP A 5 17.80 -12.43 15.06
N MET A 6 17.97 -13.50 14.28
CA MET A 6 16.90 -14.44 13.92
C MET A 6 16.53 -15.40 15.07
N ASN A 7 17.15 -15.28 16.26
CA ASN A 7 16.95 -16.19 17.40
C ASN A 7 16.89 -15.44 18.74
N ASP A 8 16.05 -14.41 18.85
CA ASP A 8 15.81 -13.79 20.16
C ASP A 8 15.01 -14.77 21.05
N PRO A 9 15.60 -15.34 22.13
CA PRO A 9 14.97 -16.39 22.92
C PRO A 9 13.69 -15.93 23.63
N LEU A 10 13.54 -14.61 23.82
CA LEU A 10 12.34 -14.00 24.38
C LEU A 10 11.16 -14.03 23.41
N LEU A 11 11.42 -14.05 22.09
CA LEU A 11 10.40 -14.16 21.05
C LEU A 11 10.11 -15.62 20.65
N ALA A 12 11.05 -16.53 20.88
CA ALA A 12 10.88 -17.95 20.56
C ALA A 12 9.66 -18.56 21.29
N SER A 13 9.49 -18.26 22.58
CA SER A 13 8.38 -18.79 23.38
C SER A 13 6.99 -18.34 22.91
N PRO A 14 6.72 -17.04 22.66
CA PRO A 14 5.42 -16.62 22.12
C PRO A 14 5.19 -17.14 20.70
N PHE A 15 6.22 -17.24 19.86
CA PHE A 15 6.07 -17.82 18.52
C PHE A 15 5.77 -19.33 18.55
N ASP A 16 6.37 -20.09 19.47
CA ASP A 16 6.07 -21.51 19.63
C ASP A 16 4.66 -21.73 20.19
N ALA A 17 4.23 -20.90 21.14
CA ALA A 17 2.85 -20.91 21.63
C ALA A 17 1.86 -20.61 20.49
N LEU A 18 2.14 -19.61 19.66
CA LEU A 18 1.30 -19.22 18.54
C LEU A 18 1.30 -20.28 17.43
N ARG A 19 2.44 -20.93 17.18
CA ARG A 19 2.53 -22.07 16.25
C ARG A 19 1.73 -23.27 16.75
N ASN A 20 1.71 -23.54 18.05
CA ASN A 20 0.89 -24.60 18.63
C ASN A 20 -0.62 -24.29 18.52
N GLU A 21 -1.03 -23.04 18.77
CA GLU A 21 -2.43 -22.61 18.56
C GLU A 21 -2.84 -22.69 17.09
N LEU A 22 -1.97 -22.25 16.17
CA LEU A 22 -2.21 -22.35 14.72
C LEU A 22 -2.20 -23.81 14.23
N ALA A 23 -1.39 -24.69 14.82
CA ALA A 23 -1.39 -26.12 14.50
C ALA A 23 -2.72 -26.79 14.89
N HIS A 24 -3.50 -26.18 15.79
CA HIS A 24 -4.84 -26.61 16.16
C HIS A 24 -5.93 -26.12 15.17
N LEU A 25 -5.62 -25.14 14.33
CA LEU A 25 -6.48 -24.72 13.23
C LEU A 25 -6.29 -25.67 12.05
N ASP A 26 -6.96 -26.80 12.12
CA ASP A 26 -6.98 -27.75 11.02
C ASP A 26 -7.66 -27.12 9.81
N THR A 27 -6.93 -26.94 8.71
CA THR A 27 -7.49 -26.35 7.49
C THR A 27 -8.27 -27.44 6.76
N PRO A 28 -9.61 -27.31 6.56
CA PRO A 28 -10.38 -28.37 5.94
C PRO A 28 -9.82 -28.69 4.54
N PRO A 29 -9.68 -29.98 4.19
CA PRO A 29 -9.12 -30.38 2.92
C PRO A 29 -10.02 -29.88 1.79
N GLY A 30 -9.50 -28.95 0.96
CA GLY A 30 -10.23 -28.40 -0.18
C GLY A 30 -10.65 -26.93 -0.06
N VAL A 31 -10.45 -26.27 1.08
CA VAL A 31 -10.73 -24.82 1.24
C VAL A 31 -9.95 -23.98 0.24
N GLU A 32 -8.70 -24.34 -0.05
CA GLU A 32 -7.92 -23.67 -1.09
C GLU A 32 -8.63 -23.74 -2.45
N LYS A 33 -9.19 -24.89 -2.82
CA LYS A 33 -9.88 -25.07 -4.09
C LYS A 33 -11.16 -24.24 -4.15
N GLU A 34 -11.92 -24.21 -3.06
CA GLU A 34 -13.14 -23.39 -2.98
C GLU A 34 -12.83 -21.89 -3.00
N LEU A 35 -11.79 -21.45 -2.28
CA LEU A 35 -11.33 -20.06 -2.31
C LEU A 35 -10.79 -19.67 -3.69
N MET A 36 -9.98 -20.53 -4.32
CA MET A 36 -9.50 -20.29 -5.68
C MET A 36 -10.66 -20.25 -6.68
N GLN A 37 -11.67 -21.10 -6.51
CA GLN A 37 -12.85 -21.12 -7.36
C GLN A 37 -13.73 -19.87 -7.16
N ALA A 38 -13.94 -19.45 -5.92
CA ALA A 38 -14.64 -18.22 -5.58
C ALA A 38 -13.91 -16.99 -6.12
N PHE A 39 -12.59 -16.93 -5.95
CA PHE A 39 -11.74 -15.87 -6.50
C PHE A 39 -11.79 -15.84 -8.03
N ALA A 40 -11.73 -16.99 -8.70
CA ALA A 40 -11.84 -17.06 -10.16
C ALA A 40 -13.21 -16.61 -10.69
N ARG A 41 -14.29 -16.86 -9.92
CA ARG A 41 -15.64 -16.36 -10.24
C ARG A 41 -15.78 -14.85 -10.03
N GLN A 42 -15.18 -14.33 -8.96
CA GLN A 42 -15.26 -12.92 -8.61
C GLN A 42 -14.33 -12.04 -9.48
N PHE A 43 -13.21 -12.61 -9.94
CA PHE A 43 -12.25 -11.96 -10.82
C PHE A 43 -12.10 -12.75 -12.13
N PRO A 44 -13.10 -12.71 -13.03
CA PRO A 44 -12.94 -13.33 -14.33
C PRO A 44 -11.74 -12.70 -15.03
N ARG A 45 -10.69 -13.50 -15.26
CA ARG A 45 -9.51 -13.07 -16.02
C ARG A 45 -10.02 -12.57 -17.37
N LYS A 46 -9.97 -11.25 -17.59
CA LYS A 46 -10.34 -10.62 -18.86
C LYS A 46 -9.57 -11.36 -19.96
N LYS A 47 -10.27 -12.11 -20.81
CA LYS A 47 -9.66 -12.83 -21.93
C LYS A 47 -8.84 -11.80 -22.71
N ARG A 48 -7.53 -12.06 -22.83
CA ARG A 48 -6.53 -11.16 -23.41
C ARG A 48 -6.93 -10.81 -24.83
N TRP A 49 -7.52 -9.63 -24.98
CA TRP A 49 -7.91 -9.00 -26.24
C TRP A 49 -6.76 -8.97 -27.27
N TYR A 50 -5.51 -8.99 -26.78
CA TYR A 50 -4.28 -9.10 -27.58
C TYR A 50 -4.17 -10.36 -28.46
N HIS A 51 -4.79 -11.49 -28.08
CA HIS A 51 -4.79 -12.66 -28.96
C HIS A 51 -5.72 -12.48 -30.17
N MET A 52 -6.70 -11.57 -30.08
CA MET A 52 -7.60 -11.25 -31.19
C MET A 52 -6.95 -10.34 -32.23
N LEU A 53 -5.88 -9.63 -31.85
CA LEU A 53 -5.08 -8.78 -32.73
C LEU A 53 -3.96 -9.54 -33.45
N ALA A 54 -3.75 -10.82 -33.13
CA ALA A 54 -2.74 -11.68 -33.75
C ALA A 54 -3.12 -12.18 -35.16
N ASN A 55 -4.09 -11.52 -35.82
CA ASN A 55 -4.36 -11.76 -37.22
C ASN A 55 -3.23 -11.11 -38.05
N LYS A 56 -2.45 -11.98 -38.67
CA LYS A 56 -1.21 -11.80 -39.44
C LYS A 56 -1.16 -10.64 -40.45
N ASN A 57 -2.28 -9.97 -40.73
CA ASN A 57 -2.40 -8.93 -41.76
C ASN A 57 -2.18 -7.50 -41.24
N TRP A 58 -2.10 -7.28 -39.92
CA TRP A 58 -1.86 -5.95 -39.34
C TRP A 58 -0.39 -5.64 -39.02
N ALA A 59 0.52 -6.59 -39.28
CA ALA A 59 1.93 -6.48 -38.87
C ALA A 59 2.72 -5.36 -39.61
N VAL A 60 2.23 -4.85 -40.73
CA VAL A 60 3.00 -3.90 -41.56
C VAL A 60 2.55 -2.45 -41.39
N ALA A 61 1.30 -2.20 -40.97
CA ALA A 61 0.78 -0.83 -40.82
C ALA A 61 1.10 -0.18 -39.46
N GLY A 62 1.61 -0.93 -38.48
CA GLY A 62 1.80 -0.47 -37.11
C GLY A 62 3.19 0.05 -36.73
N SER A 63 4.21 -0.09 -37.60
CA SER A 63 5.61 0.14 -37.18
C SER A 63 5.95 1.61 -36.91
N VAL A 64 5.31 2.56 -37.61
CA VAL A 64 5.57 4.00 -37.38
C VAL A 64 4.71 4.54 -36.23
N ALA A 65 3.48 4.06 -36.09
CA ALA A 65 2.59 4.47 -35.01
C ALA A 65 3.06 3.95 -33.64
N SER A 66 3.71 2.77 -33.58
CA SER A 66 4.21 2.21 -32.33
C SER A 66 5.35 3.04 -31.73
N VAL A 67 6.23 3.62 -32.54
CA VAL A 67 7.32 4.49 -32.06
C VAL A 67 6.77 5.80 -31.51
N ALA A 68 5.82 6.43 -32.21
CA ALA A 68 5.19 7.66 -31.75
C ALA A 68 4.40 7.43 -30.44
N ILE A 69 3.65 6.34 -30.34
CA ILE A 69 2.94 5.97 -29.11
C ILE A 69 3.92 5.57 -28.02
N ALA A 70 5.00 4.86 -28.31
CA ALA A 70 6.01 4.52 -27.31
C ALA A 70 6.72 5.77 -26.77
N VAL A 71 7.11 6.71 -27.63
CA VAL A 71 7.69 8.00 -27.22
C VAL A 71 6.68 8.81 -26.42
N MET A 72 5.43 8.89 -26.87
CA MET A 72 4.37 9.61 -26.14
C MET A 72 4.08 8.95 -24.79
N VAL A 73 4.04 7.61 -24.71
CA VAL A 73 3.89 6.88 -23.45
C VAL A 73 5.12 7.05 -22.58
N ILE A 74 6.35 7.14 -23.10
CA ILE A 74 7.54 7.42 -22.29
C ILE A 74 7.51 8.86 -21.74
N VAL A 75 7.03 9.83 -22.53
CA VAL A 75 6.89 11.24 -22.11
C VAL A 75 5.72 11.44 -21.13
N LEU A 76 4.61 10.71 -21.28
CA LEU A 76 3.44 10.77 -20.38
C LEU A 76 3.44 9.73 -19.25
N ALA A 77 4.30 8.71 -19.30
CA ALA A 77 4.48 7.72 -18.24
C ALA A 77 4.76 8.32 -16.86
N PRO A 78 5.57 9.39 -16.71
CA PRO A 78 5.73 10.01 -15.39
C PRO A 78 4.41 10.57 -14.82
N HIS A 79 3.40 10.86 -15.66
CA HIS A 79 2.10 11.35 -15.21
C HIS A 79 1.07 10.23 -14.98
N LEU A 80 1.25 9.05 -15.59
CA LEU A 80 0.30 7.93 -15.51
C LEU A 80 0.72 6.83 -14.53
N ARG A 81 1.91 6.96 -13.92
CA ARG A 81 2.50 5.94 -13.07
C ARG A 81 3.08 6.55 -11.79
N ALA A 82 2.18 7.03 -10.92
CA ALA A 82 2.37 6.85 -9.49
C ALA A 82 1.59 5.58 -9.08
N PRO A 83 2.17 4.37 -9.23
CA PRO A 83 1.60 3.19 -8.59
C PRO A 83 1.69 3.43 -7.09
N GLY A 84 0.54 3.49 -6.42
CA GLY A 84 0.40 3.76 -4.99
C GLY A 84 1.64 3.40 -4.19
N THR A 85 2.43 4.43 -3.90
CA THR A 85 3.55 4.35 -2.97
C THR A 85 2.94 3.88 -1.68
N LYS A 86 3.42 2.74 -1.17
CA LYS A 86 3.01 2.31 0.16
C LYS A 86 3.30 3.47 1.11
N PRO A 87 2.34 3.84 1.99
CA PRO A 87 2.57 4.90 2.95
C PRO A 87 3.89 4.64 3.67
N PHE A 88 4.80 5.60 3.64
CA PHE A 88 6.06 5.48 4.34
C PHE A 88 5.90 6.18 5.68
N ALA A 89 5.87 5.37 6.75
CA ALA A 89 5.90 5.86 8.12
C ALA A 89 7.36 6.06 8.53
N GLY A 90 7.76 7.32 8.69
CA GLY A 90 9.02 7.72 9.32
C GLY A 90 8.75 8.15 10.75
N PHE A 91 9.49 7.60 11.70
CA PHE A 91 9.46 8.06 13.08
C PHE A 91 10.63 9.03 13.28
N ASP A 92 10.33 10.26 13.71
CA ASP A 92 11.32 11.28 14.07
C ASP A 92 11.18 11.63 15.55
N ASP A 93 12.19 12.29 16.15
CA ASP A 93 12.23 12.62 17.58
C ASP A 93 11.06 13.54 18.03
N ASP A 94 10.46 14.30 17.10
CA ASP A 94 9.31 15.20 17.34
C ASP A 94 7.93 14.55 17.07
N GLY A 95 7.88 13.27 16.66
CA GLY A 95 6.63 12.53 16.43
C GLY A 95 6.66 11.58 15.23
N ALA A 96 5.57 10.85 15.00
CA ALA A 96 5.44 9.99 13.84
C ALA A 96 4.92 10.78 12.63
N PHE A 97 5.67 10.75 11.53
CA PHE A 97 5.28 11.32 10.25
C PHE A 97 4.98 10.20 9.25
N ILE A 98 3.84 10.29 8.59
CA ILE A 98 3.36 9.28 7.65
C ILE A 98 3.09 9.98 6.32
N ALA A 99 3.93 9.73 5.33
CA ALA A 99 3.68 10.15 3.96
C ALA A 99 2.66 9.20 3.34
N LEU A 100 1.51 9.74 2.93
CA LEU A 100 0.45 8.96 2.27
C LEU A 100 0.65 8.90 0.75
N GLU A 101 1.30 9.92 0.20
CA GLU A 101 1.68 10.05 -1.21
C GLU A 101 3.22 10.10 -1.34
N SER A 102 3.74 9.98 -2.57
CA SER A 102 5.19 10.06 -2.79
C SER A 102 5.73 11.46 -2.47
N LEU A 103 6.96 11.55 -1.98
CA LEU A 103 7.58 12.83 -1.62
C LEU A 103 7.62 13.80 -2.80
N GLU A 104 7.88 13.29 -4.01
CA GLU A 104 7.92 14.09 -5.23
C GLU A 104 6.57 14.73 -5.55
N ARG A 105 5.47 14.05 -5.23
CA ARG A 105 4.11 14.59 -5.42
C ARG A 105 3.79 15.64 -4.36
N ILE A 106 4.23 15.42 -3.12
CA ILE A 106 4.04 16.38 -2.02
C ILE A 106 4.81 17.69 -2.31
N GLU A 107 6.04 17.58 -2.82
CA GLU A 107 6.86 18.74 -3.19
C GLU A 107 6.30 19.53 -4.39
N GLN A 108 5.61 18.86 -5.30
CA GLN A 108 5.01 19.47 -6.49
C GLN A 108 3.61 20.04 -6.24
N GLU A 109 3.05 19.87 -5.04
CA GLU A 109 1.72 20.38 -4.72
C GLU A 109 1.73 21.92 -4.70
N PRO A 110 0.88 22.58 -5.51
CA PRO A 110 0.91 24.03 -5.65
C PRO A 110 0.31 24.80 -4.45
N ALA A 111 -0.55 24.16 -3.65
CA ALA A 111 -1.23 24.82 -2.52
C ALA A 111 -1.49 23.86 -1.34
N PRO A 112 -0.45 23.29 -0.72
CA PRO A 112 -0.62 22.41 0.43
C PRO A 112 -1.12 23.20 1.66
N GLN A 113 -2.08 22.64 2.39
CA GLN A 113 -2.60 23.22 3.63
C GLN A 113 -2.42 22.24 4.79
N VAL A 114 -2.12 22.75 5.98
CA VAL A 114 -2.05 21.95 7.21
C VAL A 114 -3.35 22.13 7.98
N VAL A 115 -3.96 21.01 8.36
CA VAL A 115 -5.23 20.97 9.10
C VAL A 115 -5.06 20.08 10.33
N GLU A 116 -5.51 20.55 11.50
CA GLU A 116 -5.59 19.70 12.69
C GLU A 116 -6.76 18.72 12.54
N ALA A 117 -6.48 17.43 12.72
CA ALA A 117 -7.42 16.35 12.57
C ALA A 117 -7.29 15.35 13.74
N GLU A 118 -8.38 14.68 14.05
CA GLU A 118 -8.42 13.63 15.05
C GLU A 118 -8.63 12.28 14.36
N LEU A 119 -7.62 11.42 14.42
CA LEU A 119 -7.58 10.15 13.70
C LEU A 119 -7.75 8.97 14.66
N PRO A 120 -8.63 8.00 14.35
CA PRO A 120 -8.73 6.77 15.13
C PRO A 120 -7.42 5.99 15.08
N ARG A 121 -6.96 5.45 16.23
CA ARG A 121 -5.75 4.61 16.27
C ARG A 121 -5.84 3.37 15.38
N THR A 122 -7.06 2.86 15.16
CA THR A 122 -7.32 1.76 14.22
C THR A 122 -6.97 2.09 12.77
N VAL A 123 -7.09 3.35 12.35
CA VAL A 123 -6.69 3.81 11.01
C VAL A 123 -5.17 3.92 10.93
N LEU A 124 -4.52 4.42 11.99
CA LEU A 124 -3.06 4.49 12.07
C LEU A 124 -2.40 3.11 12.03
N ALA A 125 -3.05 2.09 12.59
CA ALA A 125 -2.59 0.69 12.50
C ALA A 125 -2.52 0.19 11.05
N GLN A 126 -3.45 0.61 10.19
CA GLN A 126 -3.42 0.26 8.75
C GLN A 126 -2.25 0.94 8.03
N LEU A 127 -1.75 2.04 8.58
CA LEU A 127 -0.59 2.79 8.10
C LEU A 127 0.73 2.32 8.73
N GLY A 128 0.72 1.24 9.52
CA GLY A 128 1.91 0.65 10.13
C GLY A 128 2.31 1.22 11.49
N VAL A 129 1.47 2.07 12.10
CA VAL A 129 1.70 2.54 13.47
C VAL A 129 1.30 1.45 14.47
N PRO A 130 2.19 1.04 15.40
CA PRO A 130 1.86 0.02 16.39
C PRO A 130 0.73 0.51 17.32
N ILE A 131 -0.20 -0.39 17.61
CA ILE A 131 -1.28 -0.16 18.58
C ILE A 131 -1.23 -1.21 19.68
N SER A 132 -1.44 -0.78 20.93
CA SER A 132 -1.62 -1.66 22.08
C SER A 132 -3.11 -1.82 22.40
N PRO A 133 -3.55 -2.97 22.96
CA PRO A 133 -4.96 -3.23 23.25
C PRO A 133 -5.58 -2.21 24.20
N GLU A 134 -4.81 -1.66 25.13
CA GLU A 134 -5.23 -0.59 26.04
C GLU A 134 -5.62 0.72 25.32
N ASN A 135 -5.08 0.93 24.11
CA ASN A 135 -5.21 2.19 23.38
C ASN A 135 -6.02 2.05 22.08
N ALA A 136 -6.35 0.83 21.66
CA ALA A 136 -6.93 0.55 20.35
C ALA A 136 -8.27 1.26 20.06
N GLY A 137 -9.03 1.61 21.10
CA GLY A 137 -10.30 2.34 20.98
C GLY A 137 -10.18 3.86 20.94
N GLY A 138 -8.98 4.43 21.08
CA GLY A 138 -8.77 5.87 21.18
C GLY A 138 -8.57 6.57 19.83
N SER A 139 -8.62 7.89 19.88
CA SER A 139 -8.20 8.78 18.78
C SER A 139 -6.92 9.52 19.15
N VAL A 140 -6.17 9.94 18.14
CA VAL A 140 -4.93 10.70 18.28
C VAL A 140 -5.04 11.99 17.49
N LYS A 141 -4.61 13.08 18.12
CA LYS A 141 -4.45 14.36 17.44
C LYS A 141 -3.30 14.28 16.45
N ALA A 142 -3.59 14.71 15.24
CA ALA A 142 -2.65 14.73 14.15
C ALA A 142 -2.80 16.02 13.35
N GLU A 143 -1.72 16.44 12.73
CA GLU A 143 -1.73 17.47 11.71
C GLU A 143 -1.67 16.77 10.36
N MET A 144 -2.63 17.07 9.49
CA MET A 144 -2.73 16.49 8.17
C MET A 144 -2.37 17.55 7.14
N LEU A 145 -1.42 17.20 6.28
CA LEU A 145 -1.14 17.96 5.08
C LEU A 145 -2.14 17.54 4.01
N VAL A 146 -2.89 18.49 3.45
CA VAL A 146 -3.86 18.28 2.39
C VAL A 146 -3.49 19.08 1.15
N SER A 147 -3.78 18.53 -0.02
CA SER A 147 -3.71 19.21 -1.32
C SER A 147 -4.74 20.34 -1.41
N GLY A 148 -4.58 21.25 -2.38
CA GLY A 148 -5.59 22.25 -2.70
C GLY A 148 -6.97 21.66 -3.04
N ASP A 149 -7.02 20.40 -3.48
CA ASP A 149 -8.26 19.65 -3.74
C ASP A 149 -8.81 18.91 -2.51
N GLY A 150 -8.19 19.09 -1.34
CA GLY A 150 -8.59 18.48 -0.06
C GLY A 150 -8.15 17.02 0.11
N GLN A 151 -7.31 16.49 -0.78
CA GLN A 151 -6.78 15.13 -0.67
C GLN A 151 -5.64 15.06 0.35
N PRO A 152 -5.60 14.04 1.23
CA PRO A 152 -4.56 13.93 2.25
C PRO A 152 -3.23 13.48 1.64
N LEU A 153 -2.19 14.26 1.88
CA LEU A 153 -0.83 14.07 1.35
C LEU A 153 0.11 13.44 2.39
N ALA A 154 0.01 13.89 3.64
CA ALA A 154 0.79 13.38 4.75
C ALA A 154 0.08 13.62 6.09
N VAL A 155 0.48 12.87 7.12
CA VAL A 155 -0.05 13.00 8.48
C VAL A 155 1.11 13.02 9.47
N ARG A 156 1.13 13.98 10.38
CA ARG A 156 2.04 14.09 11.51
C ARG A 156 1.28 13.89 12.82
N LEU A 157 1.71 12.97 13.66
CA LEU A 157 1.10 12.75 14.98
C LEU A 157 1.73 13.71 16.00
N THR A 158 0.92 14.51 16.68
CA THR A 158 1.38 15.51 17.66
C THR A 158 1.30 15.04 19.11
N ALA A 159 0.66 13.90 19.38
CA ALA A 159 0.62 13.29 20.70
C ALA A 159 0.53 11.76 20.60
N ILE A 160 1.68 11.08 20.64
CA ILE A 160 1.74 9.63 20.86
C ILE A 160 1.90 9.46 22.37
N ASN A 161 0.78 9.36 23.09
CA ASN A 161 0.77 9.02 24.52
C ASN A 161 0.29 7.58 24.72
#